data_AF-A0A928AZQ1-F1
#
_entry.id   AF-A0A928AZQ1-F1
#
_cell.length_a   1.000
_cell.length_b   1.000
_cell.length_c   1.000
_cell.angle_alpha   90.00
_cell.angle_beta   90.00
_cell.angle_gamma   90.00
#
_symmetry.space_group_name_H-M   'P 1'
#
loop_
_entity.id
_entity.type
_entity.pdbx_description
1 polymer ?
#
loop_
_entity_poly.entity_id
_entity_poly.type
_entity_poly.pdbx_seq_one_letter_code
_entity_poly.pdbx_strand_id
1 'polypeptide(L)'
;MRTLFCITISALALLLTSGCCACRKGKNNLPLEGQQWQLVRMMGRDYTFEKGQFTFSFGEDGIFAGRGACNQFSGGYTTSPTGALAFDSLGTTRMMCPDQALESEFAALLERITHYEVDGSLLLLLSNGEMQAVLSAVTE
;
A
#
# COMPACT_ATOMS: atom_id res chain seq x y z
N MET A 1 21.36 -13.33 -59.22
CA MET A 1 21.78 -14.68 -58.80
C MET A 1 20.60 -15.34 -58.07
N ARG A 2 19.98 -16.34 -58.73
CA ARG A 2 19.16 -17.46 -58.21
C ARG A 2 17.99 -17.08 -57.29
N THR A 3 16.86 -16.57 -57.80
CA THR A 3 15.67 -17.36 -58.21
C THR A 3 15.53 -18.71 -57.52
N LEU A 4 14.63 -18.82 -56.54
CA LEU A 4 13.85 -20.04 -56.29
C LEU A 4 12.45 -19.67 -55.79
N PHE A 5 11.53 -19.64 -56.76
CA PHE A 5 10.10 -19.83 -56.61
C PHE A 5 9.82 -21.12 -55.80
N CYS A 6 9.00 -21.05 -54.76
CA CYS A 6 8.34 -22.24 -54.23
C CYS A 6 6.83 -22.07 -54.46
N ILE A 7 6.38 -22.77 -55.49
CA ILE A 7 5.02 -22.80 -56.01
C ILE A 7 4.09 -23.44 -54.99
N THR A 8 2.90 -22.85 -54.93
CA THR A 8 1.68 -23.20 -54.20
C THR A 8 1.26 -24.67 -54.29
N ILE A 9 0.84 -25.27 -53.16
CA ILE A 9 -0.17 -26.34 -53.12
C ILE A 9 -1.15 -26.04 -51.97
N SER A 10 -2.43 -25.99 -52.32
CA SER A 10 -3.62 -25.74 -51.52
C SER A 10 -3.82 -26.72 -50.35
N ALA A 11 -4.34 -26.23 -49.21
CA ALA A 11 -5.51 -26.78 -48.50
C ALA A 11 -5.70 -26.14 -47.11
N LEU A 12 -6.78 -25.35 -46.98
CA LEU A 12 -7.68 -25.18 -45.84
C LEU A 12 -7.24 -25.69 -44.44
N ALA A 13 -6.93 -24.78 -43.52
CA ALA A 13 -7.30 -24.86 -42.10
C ALA A 13 -7.20 -23.49 -41.43
N LEU A 14 -8.34 -22.89 -41.11
CA LEU A 14 -8.45 -21.74 -40.21
C LEU A 14 -7.98 -22.17 -38.81
N LEU A 15 -6.84 -21.67 -38.33
CA LEU A 15 -6.48 -21.74 -36.92
C LEU A 15 -6.35 -20.32 -36.38
N LEU A 16 -7.45 -19.89 -35.78
CA LEU A 16 -7.54 -18.74 -34.88
C LEU A 16 -6.67 -19.03 -33.66
N THR A 17 -5.47 -18.44 -33.56
CA THR A 17 -4.73 -18.39 -32.30
C THR A 17 -4.66 -16.96 -31.81
N SER A 18 -5.72 -16.63 -31.07
CA SER A 18 -5.80 -15.67 -29.97
C SER A 18 -4.50 -14.93 -29.68
N GLY A 19 -4.36 -13.72 -30.22
CA GLY A 19 -3.39 -12.75 -29.72
C GLY A 19 -3.75 -12.43 -28.28
N CYS A 20 -2.92 -12.88 -27.34
CA CYS A 20 -3.05 -12.62 -25.92
C CYS A 20 -3.15 -11.10 -25.65
N CYS A 21 -4.36 -10.57 -25.56
CA CYS A 21 -4.60 -9.48 -24.63
C CYS A 21 -4.29 -10.02 -23.25
N ALA A 22 -3.11 -9.69 -22.70
CA ALA A 22 -2.88 -9.80 -21.28
C ALA A 22 -3.93 -8.92 -20.58
N CYS A 23 -5.07 -9.51 -20.21
CA CYS A 23 -5.96 -8.92 -19.23
C CYS A 23 -5.10 -8.68 -17.99
N ARG A 24 -4.67 -7.43 -17.75
CA ARG A 24 -4.36 -6.96 -16.40
C ARG A 24 -5.66 -7.17 -15.63
N LYS A 25 -5.77 -8.33 -14.99
CA LYS A 25 -6.79 -8.58 -13.97
C LYS A 25 -6.57 -7.47 -12.95
N GLY A 26 -7.45 -6.47 -12.94
CA GLY A 26 -7.38 -5.38 -11.99
C GLY A 26 -7.28 -6.00 -10.61
N LYS A 27 -6.20 -5.71 -9.89
CA LYS A 27 -6.13 -6.07 -8.48
C LYS A 27 -7.27 -5.32 -7.80
N ASN A 28 -8.11 -6.03 -7.07
CA ASN A 28 -9.16 -5.42 -6.26
C ASN A 28 -8.50 -4.79 -5.03
N ASN A 29 -7.85 -3.65 -5.25
CA ASN A 29 -7.24 -2.87 -4.19
C ASN A 29 -8.34 -2.16 -3.41
N LEU A 30 -8.24 -2.20 -2.08
CA LEU A 30 -9.09 -1.38 -1.24
C LEU A 30 -8.75 0.12 -1.44
N PRO A 31 -9.72 1.03 -1.26
CA PRO A 31 -9.40 2.45 -1.17
C PRO A 31 -8.50 2.71 0.05
N LEU A 32 -7.68 3.77 0.00
CA LEU A 32 -6.88 4.20 1.15
C LEU A 32 -7.80 4.72 2.26
N GLU A 33 -8.75 5.55 1.86
CA GLU A 33 -9.76 6.20 2.69
C GLU A 33 -10.91 5.26 3.04
N GLY A 34 -11.59 5.56 4.16
CA GLY A 34 -12.75 4.79 4.63
C GLY A 34 -12.41 3.41 5.21
N GLN A 35 -11.13 3.03 5.17
CA GLN A 35 -10.61 1.79 5.73
C GLN A 35 -9.86 2.05 7.04
N GLN A 36 -9.85 1.04 7.91
CA GLN A 36 -8.94 0.98 9.03
C GLN A 36 -7.80 -0.01 8.71
N TRP A 37 -6.57 0.40 8.93
CA TRP A 37 -5.34 -0.32 8.63
C TRP A 37 -4.60 -0.63 9.93
N GLN A 38 -4.18 -1.87 10.14
CA GLN A 38 -3.39 -2.28 11.31
C GLN A 38 -1.96 -2.59 10.91
N LEU A 39 -0.99 -2.07 11.65
CA LEU A 39 0.43 -2.35 11.42
C LEU A 39 0.74 -3.83 11.58
N VAL A 40 1.36 -4.43 10.55
CA VAL A 40 1.82 -5.83 10.57
C VAL A 40 3.33 -5.96 10.39
N ARG A 41 3.97 -4.96 9.77
CA ARG A 41 5.42 -4.94 9.57
C ARG A 41 5.96 -3.51 9.62
N MET A 42 7.12 -3.34 10.25
CA MET A 42 7.83 -2.06 10.29
C MET A 42 9.34 -2.30 10.29
N MET A 43 10.09 -1.57 9.45
CA MET A 43 11.56 -1.66 9.38
C MET A 43 12.08 -3.10 9.28
N GLY A 44 11.40 -3.93 8.49
CA GLY A 44 11.76 -5.34 8.29
C GLY A 44 11.43 -6.29 9.45
N ARG A 45 10.76 -5.82 10.51
CA ARG A 45 10.29 -6.63 11.63
C ARG A 45 8.78 -6.83 11.54
N ASP A 46 8.35 -8.07 11.76
CA ASP A 46 6.93 -8.42 11.84
C ASP A 46 6.40 -8.17 13.26
N TYR A 47 5.17 -7.69 13.33
CA TYR A 47 4.47 -7.42 14.59
C TYR A 47 3.10 -8.09 14.58
N THR A 48 2.63 -8.45 15.78
CA THR A 48 1.26 -8.94 15.99
C THR A 48 0.70 -8.19 17.19
N PHE A 49 -0.37 -7.44 16.97
CA PHE A 49 -1.03 -6.63 17.98
C PHE A 49 -2.44 -7.13 18.25
N GLU A 50 -2.99 -6.77 19.42
CA GLU A 50 -4.38 -7.04 19.71
C GLU A 50 -5.32 -6.18 18.83
N LYS A 51 -6.59 -6.60 18.69
CA LYS A 51 -7.57 -5.85 17.88
C LYS A 51 -7.69 -4.42 18.41
N GLY A 52 -7.46 -3.43 17.55
CA GLY A 52 -7.57 -2.01 17.89
C GLY A 52 -6.28 -1.33 18.37
N GLN A 53 -5.15 -2.03 18.39
CA GLN A 53 -3.82 -1.44 18.62
C GLN A 53 -3.06 -1.25 17.31
N PHE A 54 -2.24 -0.19 17.24
CA PHE A 54 -1.49 0.21 16.05
C PHE A 54 -2.35 0.28 14.79
N THR A 55 -3.53 0.88 14.92
CA THR A 55 -4.49 1.08 13.83
C THR A 55 -4.45 2.50 13.29
N PHE A 56 -4.71 2.66 12.00
CA PHE A 56 -4.66 3.91 11.24
C PHE A 56 -5.86 4.02 10.29
N SER A 57 -6.40 5.21 10.13
CA SER A 57 -7.45 5.50 9.14
C SER A 57 -7.17 6.83 8.46
N PHE A 58 -7.54 6.90 7.19
CA PHE A 58 -7.43 8.09 6.35
C PHE A 58 -8.85 8.58 6.04
N GLY A 59 -9.14 9.82 6.40
CA GLY A 59 -10.42 10.47 6.17
C GLY A 59 -10.42 11.25 4.85
N GLU A 60 -11.59 11.31 4.20
CA GLU A 60 -11.76 12.08 2.95
C GLU A 60 -11.59 13.60 3.15
N ASP A 61 -11.55 14.07 4.39
CA ASP A 61 -11.25 15.44 4.80
C ASP A 61 -9.75 15.77 4.82
N GLY A 62 -8.89 14.83 4.42
CA GLY A 62 -7.43 15.00 4.44
C GLY A 62 -6.82 14.88 5.83
N ILE A 63 -7.58 14.32 6.79
CA ILE A 63 -7.13 14.07 8.15
C ILE A 63 -6.91 12.58 8.33
N PHE A 64 -5.79 12.20 8.94
CA PHE A 64 -5.58 10.84 9.39
C PHE A 64 -5.72 10.76 10.92
N ALA A 65 -6.17 9.60 11.38
CA ALA A 65 -6.20 9.26 12.79
C ALA A 65 -5.54 7.89 12.99
N GLY A 66 -4.86 7.74 14.11
CA GLY A 66 -4.22 6.49 14.47
C GLY A 66 -4.23 6.26 15.98
N ARG A 67 -4.10 5.00 16.35
CA ARG A 67 -4.02 4.54 17.73
C ARG A 67 -2.84 3.61 17.85
N GLY A 68 -1.86 3.97 18.68
CA GLY A 68 -0.77 3.10 19.10
C GLY A 68 -1.21 2.09 20.15
N ALA A 69 -0.26 1.58 20.93
CA ALA A 69 -0.59 0.76 22.10
C ALA A 69 -1.18 1.61 23.24
N CYS A 70 -0.80 2.88 23.30
CA CYS A 70 -1.13 3.77 24.40
C CYS A 70 -1.42 5.20 23.92
N ASN A 71 -0.59 5.71 23.02
CA ASN A 71 -0.76 7.05 22.47
C ASN A 71 -1.64 7.04 21.21
N GLN A 72 -2.27 8.18 20.94
CA GLN A 72 -3.01 8.42 19.70
C GLN A 72 -2.16 9.28 18.77
N PHE A 73 -2.35 9.07 17.47
CA PHE A 73 -1.73 9.83 16.39
C PHE A 73 -2.82 10.54 15.61
N SER A 74 -2.56 11.75 15.16
CA SER A 74 -3.48 12.47 14.27
C SER A 74 -2.72 13.50 13.45
N GLY A 75 -3.32 13.97 12.36
CA GLY A 75 -2.73 15.05 11.58
C GLY A 75 -3.34 15.19 10.21
N GLY A 76 -2.81 16.14 9.44
CA GLY A 76 -3.10 16.26 8.01
C GLY A 76 -2.27 15.28 7.19
N TYR A 77 -2.85 14.81 6.08
CA TYR A 77 -2.12 14.10 5.04
C TYR A 77 -2.52 14.61 3.66
N THR A 78 -1.59 14.48 2.71
CA THR A 78 -1.85 14.76 1.30
C THR A 78 -1.49 13.54 0.47
N THR A 79 -2.35 13.18 -0.49
CA THR A 79 -2.13 12.07 -1.42
C THR A 79 -2.29 12.52 -2.88
N SER A 80 -1.63 11.82 -3.81
CA SER A 80 -1.80 12.02 -5.25
C SER A 80 -2.30 10.76 -5.96
N PRO A 81 -2.92 10.89 -7.15
CA PRO A 81 -3.31 9.74 -7.97
C PRO A 81 -2.15 8.82 -8.39
N THR A 82 -0.91 9.29 -8.28
CA THR A 82 0.30 8.51 -8.58
C THR A 82 0.85 7.78 -7.35
N GLY A 83 0.18 7.85 -6.21
CA GLY A 83 0.61 7.18 -4.97
C GLY A 83 1.59 7.98 -4.11
N ALA A 84 1.77 9.28 -4.36
CA ALA A 84 2.52 10.12 -3.42
C ALA A 84 1.72 10.27 -2.12
N LEU A 85 2.37 10.19 -0.97
CA LEU A 85 1.76 10.37 0.34
C LEU A 85 2.73 11.15 1.24
N ALA A 86 2.24 12.22 1.84
CA ALA A 86 2.96 13.00 2.82
C ALA A 86 2.08 13.26 4.04
N PHE A 87 2.70 13.27 5.22
CA PHE A 87 2.06 13.64 6.47
C PHE A 87 2.55 15.03 6.88
N ASP A 88 1.62 15.98 7.06
CA ASP A 88 1.96 17.39 7.23
C ASP A 88 2.14 17.78 8.70
N SER A 89 1.13 17.50 9.54
CA SER A 89 1.06 17.93 10.93
C SER A 89 0.85 16.75 11.87
N LEU A 90 1.86 15.89 12.02
CA LEU A 90 1.78 14.74 12.92
C LEU A 90 1.73 15.21 14.39
N GLY A 91 0.59 15.00 15.03
CA GLY A 91 0.37 15.14 16.46
C GLY A 91 0.34 13.78 17.15
N THR A 92 0.85 13.73 18.38
CA THR A 92 0.73 12.57 19.27
C THR A 92 0.36 12.99 20.68
N THR A 93 -0.41 12.15 21.38
CA THR A 93 -0.62 12.32 22.83
C THR A 93 0.67 11.97 23.58
N ARG A 94 0.87 12.53 24.78
CA ARG A 94 2.05 12.25 25.62
C ARG A 94 1.67 11.49 26.89
N MET A 95 1.20 10.26 26.73
CA MET A 95 1.03 9.31 27.83
C MET A 95 2.33 8.55 28.07
N MET A 96 2.64 8.26 29.34
CA MET A 96 3.83 7.53 29.74
C MET A 96 3.50 6.03 29.79
N CYS A 97 4.06 5.27 28.85
CA CYS A 97 3.70 3.86 28.64
C CYS A 97 4.95 3.01 28.41
N PRO A 98 4.95 1.71 28.79
CA PRO A 98 6.13 0.85 28.66
C PRO A 98 6.68 0.75 27.23
N ASP A 99 5.80 0.75 26.21
CA ASP A 99 6.14 0.58 24.79
C ASP A 99 6.33 1.91 24.02
N GLN A 100 6.71 2.99 24.71
CA GLN A 100 6.88 4.31 24.11
C GLN A 100 7.92 4.34 22.96
N ALA A 101 8.91 3.44 23.00
CA ALA A 101 9.94 3.34 21.96
C ALA A 101 9.33 3.03 20.58
N LEU A 102 8.47 2.01 20.52
CA LEU A 102 7.83 1.58 19.27
C LEU A 102 6.90 2.67 18.69
N GLU A 103 6.16 3.37 19.55
CA GLU A 103 5.31 4.48 19.13
C GLU A 103 6.12 5.66 18.59
N SER A 104 7.28 5.93 19.20
CA SER A 104 8.21 6.98 18.75
C SER A 104 8.87 6.61 17.41
N GLU A 105 9.28 5.35 17.24
CA GLU A 105 9.81 4.83 15.97
C GLU A 105 8.75 4.90 14.86
N PHE A 106 7.49 4.60 15.19
CA PHE A 106 6.40 4.70 14.24
C PHE A 106 6.11 6.15 13.84
N ALA A 107 6.07 7.08 14.80
CA ALA A 107 5.90 8.50 14.52
C ALA A 107 7.01 9.03 13.58
N ALA A 108 8.26 8.74 13.91
CA ALA A 108 9.41 9.11 13.08
C ALA A 108 9.37 8.44 11.69
N LEU A 109 8.70 7.30 11.56
CA LEU A 109 8.48 6.65 10.27
C LEU A 109 7.46 7.37 9.41
N LEU A 110 6.34 7.81 9.98
CA LEU A 110 5.33 8.56 9.25
C LEU A 110 5.91 9.84 8.65
N GLU A 111 6.75 10.56 9.41
CA GLU A 111 7.40 11.80 8.96
C GLU A 111 8.29 11.63 7.71
N ARG A 112 8.78 10.41 7.43
CA ARG A 112 9.64 10.15 6.27
C ARG A 112 8.94 9.46 5.10
N ILE A 113 7.65 9.14 5.22
CA ILE A 113 6.90 8.52 4.11
C ILE A 113 6.76 9.51 2.96
N THR A 114 6.92 8.98 1.76
CA THR A 114 6.80 9.77 0.51
C THR A 114 5.79 9.17 -0.46
N HIS A 115 5.56 7.87 -0.34
CA HIS A 115 4.71 7.11 -1.24
C HIS A 115 3.96 6.02 -0.48
N TYR A 116 2.82 5.63 -1.03
CA TYR A 116 2.09 4.46 -0.62
C TYR A 116 1.70 3.61 -1.83
N GLU A 117 1.49 2.34 -1.57
CA GLU A 117 0.86 1.42 -2.52
C GLU A 117 -0.18 0.60 -1.78
N VAL A 118 -1.33 0.37 -2.39
CA VAL A 118 -2.30 -0.61 -1.90
C VAL A 118 -2.18 -1.86 -2.77
N ASP A 119 -1.97 -3.00 -2.13
CA ASP A 119 -1.96 -4.32 -2.76
C ASP A 119 -3.05 -5.19 -2.13
N GLY A 120 -4.23 -5.23 -2.76
CA GLY A 120 -5.40 -5.90 -2.21
C GLY A 120 -5.81 -5.29 -0.87
N SER A 121 -5.55 -6.02 0.22
CA SER A 121 -5.82 -5.64 1.61
C SER A 121 -4.58 -5.17 2.37
N LEU A 122 -3.45 -4.96 1.69
CA LEU A 122 -2.22 -4.46 2.29
C LEU A 122 -1.98 -3.01 1.87
N LEU A 123 -1.66 -2.16 2.83
CA LEU A 123 -1.16 -0.81 2.63
C LEU A 123 0.35 -0.82 2.88
N LEU A 124 1.11 -0.51 1.84
CA LEU A 124 2.55 -0.42 1.86
C LEU A 124 2.94 1.05 1.98
N LEU A 125 3.76 1.39 2.97
CA LEU A 125 4.29 2.73 3.14
C LEU A 125 5.77 2.74 2.74
N LEU A 126 6.13 3.66 1.85
CA LEU A 126 7.46 3.73 1.24
C LEU A 126 8.11 5.10 1.44
N SER A 127 9.43 5.07 1.56
CA SER A 127 10.29 6.25 1.55
C SER A 127 11.37 6.03 0.50
N ASN A 128 11.44 6.91 -0.51
CA ASN A 128 12.44 6.85 -1.57
C ASN A 128 12.52 5.49 -2.30
N GLY A 129 11.38 4.80 -2.46
CA GLY A 129 11.30 3.47 -3.10
C GLY A 129 11.60 2.29 -2.17
N GLU A 130 12.00 2.54 -0.93
CA GLU A 130 12.20 1.48 0.07
C GLU A 130 10.95 1.31 0.94
N MET A 131 10.55 0.06 1.15
CA MET A 131 9.41 -0.29 2.01
C MET A 131 9.76 -0.07 3.48
N GLN A 132 9.01 0.81 4.14
CA GLN A 132 9.25 1.18 5.53
C GLN A 132 8.27 0.49 6.47
N ALA A 133 7.01 0.35 6.07
CA ALA A 133 5.98 -0.35 6.83
C ALA A 133 4.95 -1.03 5.92
N VAL A 134 4.30 -2.05 6.46
CA VAL A 134 3.13 -2.71 5.87
C VAL A 134 2.02 -2.75 6.90
N LEU A 135 0.83 -2.34 6.50
CA LEU A 135 -0.39 -2.40 7.27
C LEU A 135 -1.39 -3.31 6.55
N SER A 136 -2.23 -4.03 7.30
CA SER A 136 -3.31 -4.84 6.76
C SER A 136 -4.65 -4.18 7.06
N ALA A 137 -5.59 -4.22 6.11
CA ALA A 137 -6.94 -3.78 6.35
C ALA A 137 -7.58 -4.60 7.48
N VAL A 138 -8.15 -3.90 8.47
CA VAL A 138 -8.92 -4.50 9.55
C VAL A 138 -10.30 -4.83 8.98
N THR A 139 -10.60 -6.12 8.89
CA THR A 139 -11.95 -6.59 8.57
C THR A 139 -12.72 -6.70 9.88
N GLU A 140 -13.94 -6.16 9.93
CA GLU A 140 -14.76 -6.21 11.16
C GLU A 140 -15.10 -7.64 11.60
#